data_AF-H3AV56-F1
#
_entry.id   AF-H3AV56-F1
#
_cell.length_a   1.000
_cell.length_b   1.000
_cell.length_c   1.000
_cell.angle_alpha   90.00
_cell.angle_beta   90.00
_cell.angle_gamma   90.00
#
_symmetry.space_group_name_H-M   'P 1'
#
loop_
_entity.id
_entity.type
_entity.pdbx_description
1 polymer ?
#
loop_
_entity_poly.entity_id
_entity_poly.type
_entity_poly.pdbx_seq_one_letter_code
_entity_poly.pdbx_strand_id
1 'polypeptide(L)'
;MSRGSRRPLQDLPLSSDKTANFTWAWDTKKTQELLSGMGVSLMDKDSRGSEGIPQDLIMNMSPPQKRQKMKANSNEGHPFQIARRARQKRESGTGVSWDKLPDELLLGIFYCLPLADLLKVSQVCKRWRCLAFDETLWHSIDLTNRILLPGAIGQVLSAGVVVLRCARACVGKPLFKNARPLRVQHVDLSNCTISVVALQDIMSHCCRLQNLTLEGLALSDDVIRSISQNFQLIRLNLCGCSGFSAESLKEMLGNCSRLEELNLSWCDFTSEHVKAATQHLPKSTTQLNLSGYRQNLNISDIQALVESCPRLTNLDLSDSVMLTSDCFPYFEQLFHLQHLSLSRCYQIPPAALVKLGNIPTLKTLNVFGIVPDSYLPLLKETLPHIKINLSHFTAIGRPTLGNKNRNIWGMKCRLAFTNSILH
;
A
#
# COMPACT_ATOMS: atom_id res chain seq x y z
N MET A 1 -60.74 -30.00 56.03
CA MET A 1 -61.01 -28.55 56.23
C MET A 1 -60.51 -27.82 54.99
N SER A 2 -61.37 -27.66 53.98
CA SER A 2 -62.04 -26.41 53.51
C SER A 2 -61.11 -25.42 52.78
N ARG A 3 -61.15 -25.39 51.43
CA ARG A 3 -61.73 -24.36 50.50
C ARG A 3 -60.90 -23.06 50.44
N GLY A 4 -60.50 -22.44 49.33
CA GLY A 4 -60.91 -22.46 47.91
C GLY A 4 -61.51 -21.10 47.48
N SER A 5 -60.92 -20.41 46.46
CA SER A 5 -61.49 -19.37 45.53
C SER A 5 -60.39 -18.37 45.08
N ARG A 6 -59.92 -18.23 43.82
CA ARG A 6 -60.44 -17.77 42.49
C ARG A 6 -60.68 -16.24 42.29
N ARG A 7 -59.79 -15.64 41.46
CA ARG A 7 -59.69 -14.44 40.51
C ARG A 7 -60.97 -13.57 40.22
N PRO A 8 -60.98 -12.40 39.49
CA PRO A 8 -60.03 -11.83 38.48
C PRO A 8 -59.93 -10.26 38.26
N LEU A 9 -59.05 -9.86 37.31
CA LEU A 9 -58.95 -8.72 36.32
C LEU A 9 -59.63 -7.32 36.45
N GLN A 10 -58.90 -6.34 35.85
CA GLN A 10 -59.27 -5.05 35.19
C GLN A 10 -59.10 -3.73 35.99
N ASP A 11 -58.22 -2.83 35.52
CA ASP A 11 -58.60 -1.60 34.77
C ASP A 11 -57.40 -0.74 34.34
N LEU A 12 -57.39 -0.32 33.06
CA LEU A 12 -56.64 0.80 32.50
C LEU A 12 -57.44 2.10 32.71
N PRO A 13 -56.78 3.27 32.77
CA PRO A 13 -57.23 4.35 31.90
C PRO A 13 -56.11 5.05 31.12
N LEU A 14 -56.49 5.48 29.91
CA LEU A 14 -55.76 6.28 28.94
C LEU A 14 -55.78 7.79 29.28
N SER A 15 -54.75 8.48 28.74
CA SER A 15 -54.72 9.88 28.27
C SER A 15 -54.15 10.97 29.20
N SER A 16 -52.95 11.47 28.88
CA SER A 16 -52.83 12.74 28.12
C SER A 16 -51.36 13.06 27.76
N ASP A 17 -51.17 13.47 26.50
CA ASP A 17 -49.91 13.91 25.89
C ASP A 17 -49.29 15.14 26.58
N LYS A 18 -47.98 15.10 26.90
CA LYS A 18 -47.05 16.24 26.75
C LYS A 18 -45.65 15.75 26.41
N THR A 19 -45.21 16.11 25.20
CA THR A 19 -43.85 16.00 24.68
C THR A 19 -42.89 16.94 25.42
N ALA A 20 -41.74 16.44 25.87
CA ALA A 20 -40.57 17.26 26.20
C ALA A 20 -39.27 16.47 26.02
N ASN A 21 -38.44 16.95 25.08
CA ASN A 21 -37.10 16.46 24.76
C ASN A 21 -36.15 16.58 25.96
N PHE A 22 -35.48 15.49 26.33
CA PHE A 22 -34.34 15.50 27.25
C PHE A 22 -33.02 15.41 26.49
N THR A 23 -32.30 16.53 26.43
CA THR A 23 -30.91 16.63 25.95
C THR A 23 -29.95 16.39 27.12
N TRP A 24 -29.05 15.41 26.99
CA TRP A 24 -27.91 15.25 27.90
C TRP A 24 -26.90 16.39 27.67
N ALA A 25 -26.82 17.32 28.62
CA ALA A 25 -25.73 18.30 28.67
C ALA A 25 -24.50 17.66 29.34
N TRP A 26 -23.42 17.51 28.57
CA TRP A 26 -22.15 16.98 29.04
C TRP A 26 -21.34 18.08 29.74
N ASP A 27 -21.19 18.00 31.07
CA ASP A 27 -20.44 18.97 31.86
C ASP A 27 -18.96 18.58 31.95
N THR A 28 -18.12 19.34 31.24
CA THR A 28 -16.68 19.07 31.03
C THR A 28 -15.82 19.41 32.26
N LYS A 29 -16.33 20.19 33.22
CA LYS A 29 -15.56 20.57 34.42
C LYS A 29 -15.44 19.43 35.44
N LYS A 30 -16.50 18.63 35.62
CA LYS A 30 -16.48 17.48 36.55
C LYS A 30 -15.56 16.35 36.11
N THR A 31 -15.31 16.22 34.81
CA THR A 31 -14.41 15.19 34.25
C THR A 31 -12.93 15.54 34.44
N GLN A 32 -12.62 16.84 34.57
CA GLN A 32 -11.25 17.35 34.69
C GLN A 32 -10.66 17.12 36.10
N GLU A 33 -11.49 17.25 37.14
CA GLU A 33 -11.06 16.98 38.53
C GLU A 33 -10.79 15.50 38.78
N LEU A 34 -11.61 14.60 38.22
CA LEU A 34 -11.45 13.14 38.35
C LEU A 34 -10.19 12.60 37.67
N LEU A 35 -9.76 13.19 36.55
CA LEU A 35 -8.59 12.71 35.80
C LEU A 35 -7.25 13.22 36.37
N SER A 36 -7.24 14.36 37.07
CA SER A 36 -6.03 14.90 37.70
C SER A 36 -5.52 14.05 38.88
N GLY A 37 -6.43 13.39 39.61
CA GLY A 37 -6.09 12.50 40.73
C GLY A 37 -5.50 11.15 40.33
N MET A 38 -5.52 10.81 39.03
CA MET A 38 -5.04 9.53 38.50
C MET A 38 -3.72 9.63 37.73
N GLY A 39 -3.05 10.80 37.74
CA GLY A 39 -1.74 10.97 37.09
C GLY A 39 -1.78 10.92 35.56
N VAL A 40 -2.93 11.15 34.94
CA VAL A 40 -3.10 11.21 33.48
C VAL A 40 -3.16 12.67 33.06
N SER A 41 -2.13 13.18 32.37
CA SER A 41 -2.18 14.50 31.75
C SER A 41 -3.05 14.45 30.49
N LEU A 42 -4.15 15.21 30.47
CA LEU A 42 -4.92 15.45 29.25
C LEU A 42 -4.01 16.21 28.27
N MET A 43 -3.73 15.63 27.11
CA MET A 43 -3.02 16.32 26.04
C MET A 43 -3.78 17.61 25.70
N ASP A 44 -3.10 18.75 25.79
CA ASP A 44 -3.67 20.02 25.38
C ASP A 44 -4.17 19.89 23.95
N LYS A 45 -5.39 20.41 23.73
CA LYS A 45 -5.96 20.61 22.40
C LYS A 45 -5.05 21.58 21.68
N ASP A 46 -4.08 21.04 20.94
CA ASP A 46 -3.38 21.80 19.90
C ASP A 46 -4.46 22.38 18.99
N SER A 47 -4.60 23.70 19.07
CA SER A 47 -5.32 24.52 18.13
C SER A 47 -4.89 24.06 16.74
N ARG A 48 -5.84 23.52 15.97
CA ARG A 48 -5.66 23.17 14.56
C ARG A 48 -5.31 24.44 13.78
N GLY A 49 -4.04 24.82 13.82
CA GLY A 49 -3.39 25.59 12.79
C GLY A 49 -3.31 24.70 11.58
N SER A 50 -4.14 25.01 10.59
CA SER A 50 -4.03 24.49 9.24
C SER A 50 -2.66 24.88 8.68
N GLU A 51 -1.64 24.03 8.83
CA GLU A 51 -0.54 23.95 7.87
C GLU A 51 -1.06 23.31 6.57
N GLY A 52 -1.99 24.01 5.93
CA GLY A 52 -2.23 23.84 4.50
C GLY A 52 -1.05 24.48 3.77
N ILE A 53 -0.56 23.79 2.74
CA ILE A 53 0.47 24.17 1.74
C ILE A 53 1.65 23.18 1.77
N PRO A 54 1.41 21.94 1.28
CA PRO A 54 2.26 21.43 0.20
C PRO A 54 1.52 20.84 -1.02
N GLN A 55 0.21 20.54 -0.92
CA GLN A 55 -0.56 19.87 -1.99
C GLN A 55 -1.10 20.84 -3.04
N ASP A 56 -1.42 22.08 -2.64
CA ASP A 56 -1.81 23.15 -3.57
C ASP A 56 -0.71 23.43 -4.59
N LEU A 57 0.56 23.23 -4.19
CA LEU A 57 1.71 23.34 -5.07
C LEU A 57 1.73 22.26 -6.16
N ILE A 58 1.25 21.05 -5.84
CA ILE A 58 1.07 19.98 -6.83
C ILE A 58 -0.13 20.34 -7.73
N MET A 59 -1.24 20.83 -7.18
CA MET A 59 -2.42 21.16 -8.00
C MET A 59 -2.23 22.36 -8.92
N ASN A 60 -1.47 23.37 -8.48
CA ASN A 60 -1.13 24.56 -9.26
C ASN A 60 -0.16 24.28 -10.44
N MET A 61 0.13 23.00 -10.72
CA MET A 61 0.93 22.52 -11.85
C MET A 61 0.20 22.53 -13.21
N SER A 62 -1.08 22.91 -13.25
CA SER A 62 -1.79 23.16 -14.52
C SER A 62 -1.67 24.63 -14.94
N PRO A 63 -1.60 24.94 -16.26
CA PRO A 63 -1.58 26.33 -16.71
C PRO A 63 -2.81 27.06 -16.14
N PRO A 64 -2.72 28.37 -15.83
CA PRO A 64 -3.92 29.13 -15.53
C PRO A 64 -4.87 28.91 -16.70
N GLN A 65 -6.06 28.38 -16.42
CA GLN A 65 -7.10 28.23 -17.44
C GLN A 65 -7.21 29.60 -18.11
N LYS A 66 -7.09 29.63 -19.45
CA LYS A 66 -7.57 30.80 -20.19
C LYS A 66 -9.00 31.01 -19.70
N ARG A 67 -9.25 32.06 -18.92
CA ARG A 67 -10.62 32.52 -18.63
C ARG A 67 -11.36 32.45 -19.96
N GLN A 68 -12.37 31.58 -20.06
CA GLN A 68 -13.28 31.65 -21.17
C GLN A 68 -13.78 33.09 -21.20
N LYS A 69 -13.54 33.79 -22.31
CA LYS A 69 -14.22 35.05 -22.55
C LYS A 69 -15.70 34.71 -22.55
N MET A 70 -16.41 35.08 -21.49
CA MET A 70 -17.86 35.23 -21.57
C MET A 70 -18.13 36.14 -22.77
N LYS A 71 -18.81 35.61 -23.78
CA LYS A 71 -19.47 36.45 -24.79
C LYS A 71 -20.57 37.21 -24.04
N ALA A 72 -20.25 38.40 -23.56
CA ALA A 72 -21.27 39.38 -23.26
C ALA A 72 -21.81 39.87 -24.60
N ASN A 73 -23.07 39.53 -24.88
CA ASN A 73 -23.86 40.22 -25.87
C ASN A 73 -24.18 41.60 -25.29
N SER A 74 -23.54 42.63 -25.82
CA SER A 74 -23.99 44.01 -25.67
C SER A 74 -23.48 44.80 -26.87
N ASN A 75 -24.40 45.07 -27.79
CA ASN A 75 -24.31 46.21 -28.68
C ASN A 75 -24.11 47.45 -27.81
N GLU A 76 -23.01 48.17 -28.02
CA GLU A 76 -22.94 49.60 -28.33
C GLU A 76 -21.50 50.08 -28.12
N GLY A 77 -21.07 51.00 -28.98
CA GLY A 77 -19.69 51.18 -29.39
C GLY A 77 -18.72 51.66 -28.30
N HIS A 78 -17.54 51.04 -28.27
CA HIS A 78 -16.21 51.66 -28.12
C HIS A 78 -15.16 50.54 -28.31
N PRO A 79 -14.15 50.67 -29.20
CA PRO A 79 -13.14 49.63 -29.34
C PRO A 79 -12.17 49.71 -28.15
N PHE A 80 -12.36 48.84 -27.15
CA PHE A 80 -11.34 48.55 -26.16
C PHE A 80 -10.13 47.89 -26.85
N GLN A 81 -9.15 48.69 -27.26
CA GLN A 81 -7.84 48.19 -27.64
C GLN A 81 -7.15 47.64 -26.37
N ILE A 82 -7.01 46.32 -26.28
CA ILE A 82 -6.05 45.71 -25.36
C ILE A 82 -4.66 46.06 -25.93
N ALA A 83 -4.09 47.16 -25.45
CA ALA A 83 -2.69 47.47 -25.68
C ALA A 83 -1.86 46.28 -25.20
N ARG A 84 -1.26 45.52 -26.13
CA ARG A 84 -0.17 44.62 -25.78
C ARG A 84 0.92 45.51 -25.21
N ARG A 85 1.12 45.48 -23.89
CA ARG A 85 2.33 46.06 -23.28
C ARG A 85 3.50 45.48 -24.05
N ALA A 86 4.20 46.33 -24.81
CA ALA A 86 5.50 45.99 -25.35
C ALA A 86 6.33 45.49 -24.17
N ARG A 87 6.92 44.29 -24.32
CA ARG A 87 7.83 43.74 -23.32
C ARG A 87 8.92 44.80 -23.16
N GLN A 88 8.88 45.54 -22.05
CA GLN A 88 9.97 46.45 -21.70
C GLN A 88 11.24 45.61 -21.81
N LYS A 89 12.14 46.00 -22.72
CA LYS A 89 13.51 45.52 -22.71
C LYS A 89 14.00 45.85 -21.31
N ARG A 90 14.11 44.84 -20.44
CA ARG A 90 14.78 45.01 -19.15
C ARG A 90 16.14 45.62 -19.49
N GLU A 91 16.37 46.83 -19.00
CA GLU A 91 17.68 47.45 -19.07
C GLU A 91 18.70 46.43 -18.54
N SER A 92 19.78 46.26 -19.30
CA SER A 92 20.89 45.40 -18.94
C SER A 92 21.59 46.02 -17.73
N GLY A 93 21.03 45.81 -16.55
CA GLY A 93 21.72 46.05 -15.30
C GLY A 93 23.01 45.23 -15.29
N THR A 94 24.06 45.79 -14.70
CA THR A 94 25.40 45.22 -14.51
C THR A 94 25.44 43.95 -13.64
N GLY A 95 24.29 43.28 -13.45
CA GLY A 95 24.14 42.08 -12.62
C GLY A 95 24.33 40.78 -13.42
N VAL A 96 24.74 39.73 -12.69
CA VAL A 96 24.84 38.37 -13.23
C VAL A 96 23.44 37.87 -13.61
N SER A 97 23.25 37.49 -14.89
CA SER A 97 21.99 36.98 -15.40
C SER A 97 21.93 35.45 -15.34
N TRP A 98 21.12 34.93 -14.42
CA TRP A 98 20.82 33.49 -14.31
C TRP A 98 20.06 32.95 -15.54
N ASP A 99 19.43 33.82 -16.33
CA ASP A 99 18.74 33.42 -17.57
C ASP A 99 19.70 32.88 -18.65
N LYS A 100 21.01 33.17 -18.53
CA LYS A 100 22.03 32.67 -19.46
C LYS A 100 22.63 31.31 -19.05
N LEU A 101 22.35 30.84 -17.83
CA LEU A 101 22.87 29.56 -17.35
C LEU A 101 22.29 28.42 -18.20
N PRO A 102 23.07 27.44 -18.70
CA PRO A 102 22.57 26.26 -19.43
C PRO A 102 21.52 25.45 -18.64
N ASP A 103 20.65 24.74 -19.37
CA ASP A 103 19.58 23.94 -18.76
C ASP A 103 20.14 22.82 -17.87
N GLU A 104 21.26 22.21 -18.26
CA GLU A 104 21.93 21.13 -17.53
C GLU A 104 22.43 21.59 -16.15
N LEU A 105 22.94 22.83 -16.07
CA LEU A 105 23.38 23.41 -14.79
C LEU A 105 22.19 23.79 -13.91
N LEU A 106 21.10 24.30 -14.49
CA LEU A 106 19.85 24.51 -13.75
C LEU A 106 19.26 23.21 -13.22
N LEU A 107 19.27 22.14 -14.02
CA LEU A 107 18.86 20.81 -13.58
C LEU A 107 19.77 20.29 -12.46
N GLY A 108 21.09 20.50 -12.56
CA GLY A 108 22.03 20.21 -11.48
C GLY A 108 21.69 20.95 -10.17
N ILE A 109 21.34 22.23 -10.26
CA ILE A 109 20.88 23.02 -9.10
C ILE A 109 19.56 22.48 -8.56
N PHE A 110 18.58 22.20 -9.44
CA PHE A 110 17.26 21.71 -9.04
C PHE A 110 17.31 20.30 -8.44
N TYR A 111 18.28 19.49 -8.84
CA TYR A 111 18.52 18.16 -8.28
C TYR A 111 18.89 18.22 -6.79
N CYS A 112 19.53 19.32 -6.34
CA CYS A 112 19.84 19.56 -4.94
C CYS A 112 18.63 19.99 -4.10
N LEU A 113 17.49 20.33 -4.73
CA LEU A 113 16.31 20.82 -4.02
C LEU A 113 15.42 19.68 -3.50
N PRO A 114 14.88 19.79 -2.27
CA PRO A 114 13.81 18.93 -1.80
C PRO A 114 12.52 19.18 -2.58
N LEU A 115 11.55 18.26 -2.46
CA LEU A 115 10.30 18.31 -3.23
C LEU A 115 9.55 19.64 -3.09
N ALA A 116 9.43 20.15 -1.86
CA ALA A 116 8.71 21.40 -1.61
C ALA A 116 9.37 22.59 -2.34
N ASP A 117 10.69 22.68 -2.32
CA ASP A 117 11.41 23.78 -2.97
C ASP A 117 11.48 23.60 -4.48
N LEU A 118 11.57 22.35 -4.96
CA LEU A 118 11.44 22.05 -6.40
C LEU A 118 10.10 22.54 -6.96
N LEU A 119 9.01 22.36 -6.19
CA LEU A 119 7.69 22.87 -6.57
C LEU A 119 7.61 24.40 -6.48
N LYS A 120 8.29 25.04 -5.53
CA LYS A 120 8.38 26.51 -5.46
C LYS A 120 9.14 27.09 -6.65
N VAL A 121 10.28 26.53 -7.05
CA VAL A 121 11.05 27.04 -8.21
C VAL A 121 10.28 26.91 -9.52
N SER A 122 9.36 25.95 -9.63
CA SER A 122 8.47 25.80 -10.78
C SER A 122 7.51 26.99 -11.01
N GLN A 123 7.39 27.90 -10.04
CA GLN A 123 6.54 29.09 -10.10
C GLN A 123 7.30 30.36 -10.52
N VAL A 124 8.62 30.31 -10.63
CA VAL A 124 9.46 31.48 -10.92
C VAL A 124 9.26 31.99 -12.35
N CYS A 125 9.43 31.12 -13.35
CA CYS A 125 9.24 31.47 -14.76
C CYS A 125 8.89 30.24 -15.61
N LYS A 126 8.51 30.44 -16.87
CA LYS A 126 8.14 29.33 -17.78
C LYS A 126 9.28 28.32 -17.98
N ARG A 127 10.52 28.79 -18.10
CA ARG A 127 11.71 27.93 -18.28
C ARG A 127 11.93 27.06 -17.04
N TRP A 128 11.94 27.69 -15.86
CA TRP A 128 12.11 26.99 -14.59
C TRP A 128 10.97 26.00 -14.33
N ARG A 129 9.75 26.34 -14.71
CA ARG A 129 8.62 25.40 -14.68
C ARG A 129 8.89 24.17 -15.53
N CYS A 130 9.30 24.34 -16.78
CA CYS A 130 9.61 23.20 -17.65
C CYS A 130 10.72 22.33 -17.06
N LEU A 131 11.81 22.92 -16.60
CA LEU A 131 12.95 22.19 -16.01
C LEU A 131 12.62 21.54 -14.66
N ALA A 132 11.78 22.15 -13.82
CA ALA A 132 11.39 21.57 -12.54
C ALA A 132 10.58 20.27 -12.68
N PHE A 133 9.97 20.03 -13.86
CA PHE A 133 9.26 18.79 -14.22
C PHE A 133 10.04 17.91 -15.19
N ASP A 134 11.34 18.16 -15.34
CA ASP A 134 12.20 17.28 -16.12
C ASP A 134 12.29 15.89 -15.49
N GLU A 135 12.21 14.85 -16.32
CA GLU A 135 12.14 13.45 -15.87
C GLU A 135 13.37 13.05 -15.03
N THR A 136 14.52 13.68 -15.25
CA THR A 136 15.76 13.41 -14.48
C THR A 136 15.61 13.76 -13.00
N LEU A 137 14.70 14.67 -12.65
CA LEU A 137 14.48 15.08 -11.26
C LEU A 137 13.49 14.14 -10.54
N TRP A 138 12.54 13.54 -11.26
CA TRP A 138 11.40 12.83 -10.65
C TRP A 138 11.58 11.32 -10.51
N HIS A 139 12.80 10.80 -10.69
CA HIS A 139 13.08 9.37 -10.70
C HIS A 139 12.48 8.60 -9.49
N SER A 140 12.63 9.11 -8.27
CA SER A 140 12.11 8.46 -7.06
C SER A 140 11.44 9.45 -6.09
N ILE A 141 10.24 9.10 -5.62
CA ILE A 141 9.42 9.96 -4.75
C ILE A 141 8.74 9.17 -3.62
N ASP A 142 8.74 9.76 -2.43
CA ASP A 142 8.03 9.28 -1.23
C ASP A 142 6.90 10.23 -0.85
N LEU A 143 5.67 9.72 -0.94
CA LEU A 143 4.40 10.34 -0.61
C LEU A 143 3.66 9.58 0.50
N THR A 144 4.37 8.78 1.29
CA THR A 144 3.79 7.99 2.39
C THR A 144 3.03 8.87 3.38
N ASN A 145 1.88 8.39 3.88
CA ASN A 145 1.00 9.10 4.82
C ASN A 145 0.51 10.48 4.33
N ARG A 146 0.44 10.71 3.01
CA ARG A 146 -0.06 11.98 2.45
C ARG A 146 -1.50 11.85 1.98
N ILE A 147 -2.21 12.96 2.03
CA ILE A 147 -3.47 13.12 1.30
C ILE A 147 -3.11 13.65 -0.08
N LEU A 148 -3.63 13.05 -1.14
CA LEU A 148 -3.41 13.45 -2.52
C LEU A 148 -4.75 13.83 -3.11
N LEU A 149 -4.95 15.11 -3.34
CA LEU A 149 -6.17 15.62 -3.96
C LEU A 149 -6.31 15.10 -5.42
N PRO A 150 -7.53 15.11 -5.99
CA PRO A 150 -7.74 14.65 -7.37
C PRO A 150 -6.80 15.31 -8.37
N GLY A 151 -6.15 14.52 -9.23
CA GLY A 151 -5.16 14.97 -10.21
C GLY A 151 -3.72 14.95 -9.73
N ALA A 152 -3.47 15.01 -8.41
CA ALA A 152 -2.12 15.11 -7.88
C ALA A 152 -1.27 13.88 -8.23
N ILE A 153 -1.78 12.68 -7.99
CA ILE A 153 -1.04 11.45 -8.28
C ILE A 153 -0.80 11.26 -9.79
N GLY A 154 -1.79 11.60 -10.64
CA GLY A 154 -1.62 11.48 -12.08
C GLY A 154 -0.56 12.43 -12.62
N GLN A 155 -0.46 13.64 -12.09
CA GLN A 155 0.60 14.59 -12.44
C GLN A 155 1.98 14.12 -11.98
N VAL A 156 2.10 13.62 -10.74
CA VAL A 156 3.34 13.06 -10.20
C VAL A 156 3.82 11.90 -11.08
N LEU A 157 2.93 10.95 -11.39
CA LEU A 157 3.26 9.80 -12.23
C LEU A 157 3.63 10.23 -13.67
N SER A 158 2.97 11.25 -14.20
CA SER A 158 3.26 11.82 -15.52
C SER A 158 4.61 12.54 -15.60
N ALA A 159 5.23 12.89 -14.48
CA ALA A 159 6.56 13.50 -14.43
C ALA A 159 7.71 12.51 -14.67
N GLY A 160 7.42 11.25 -14.96
CA GLY A 160 8.44 10.23 -15.27
C GLY A 160 8.97 9.47 -14.05
N VAL A 161 8.16 9.37 -12.99
CA VAL A 161 8.51 8.60 -11.78
C VAL A 161 8.77 7.13 -12.14
N VAL A 162 9.87 6.58 -11.59
CA VAL A 162 10.24 5.17 -11.71
C VAL A 162 9.99 4.44 -10.40
N VAL A 163 10.29 5.08 -9.27
CA VAL A 163 10.09 4.56 -7.91
C VAL A 163 9.08 5.42 -7.16
N LEU A 164 7.92 4.85 -6.84
CA LEU A 164 6.88 5.49 -6.06
C LEU A 164 6.70 4.75 -4.72
N ARG A 165 6.98 5.43 -3.62
CA ARG A 165 6.59 5.00 -2.29
C ARG A 165 5.43 5.85 -1.81
N CYS A 166 4.26 5.26 -1.63
CA CYS A 166 3.04 6.01 -1.33
C CYS A 166 2.15 5.26 -0.33
N ALA A 167 2.74 4.41 0.53
CA ALA A 167 2.01 3.65 1.53
C ALA A 167 1.13 4.54 2.44
N ARG A 168 -0.05 4.05 2.83
CA ARG A 168 -0.98 4.71 3.76
C ARG A 168 -1.40 6.12 3.34
N ALA A 169 -1.34 6.42 2.05
CA ALA A 169 -1.82 7.69 1.50
C ALA A 169 -3.32 7.64 1.23
N CYS A 170 -3.99 8.80 1.27
CA CYS A 170 -5.34 8.96 0.76
C CYS A 170 -5.24 9.48 -0.68
N VAL A 171 -5.59 8.67 -1.67
CA VAL A 171 -5.35 8.97 -3.08
C VAL A 171 -6.65 9.30 -3.80
N GLY A 172 -6.79 10.56 -4.23
CA GLY A 172 -7.88 11.01 -5.09
C GLY A 172 -7.75 10.49 -6.53
N LYS A 173 -8.78 10.76 -7.36
CA LYS A 173 -8.80 10.34 -8.76
C LYS A 173 -7.52 10.79 -9.50
N PRO A 174 -6.86 9.94 -10.33
CA PRO A 174 -5.59 10.31 -10.97
C PRO A 174 -5.69 11.43 -11.99
N LEU A 175 -6.78 11.49 -12.76
CA LEU A 175 -7.04 12.50 -13.80
C LEU A 175 -5.86 12.64 -14.79
N PHE A 176 -5.41 11.53 -15.37
CA PHE A 176 -4.39 11.55 -16.41
C PHE A 176 -4.84 12.40 -17.60
N LYS A 177 -3.95 13.28 -18.09
CA LYS A 177 -4.24 14.17 -19.23
C LYS A 177 -4.06 13.48 -20.57
N ASN A 178 -3.31 12.37 -20.61
CA ASN A 178 -3.01 11.60 -21.81
C ASN A 178 -2.92 10.11 -21.44
N ALA A 179 -3.14 9.25 -22.44
CA ALA A 179 -3.05 7.79 -22.30
C ALA A 179 -1.61 7.28 -22.44
N ARG A 180 -0.61 8.05 -22.01
CA ARG A 180 0.80 7.64 -22.16
C ARG A 180 1.13 6.57 -21.11
N PRO A 181 1.85 5.50 -21.49
CA PRO A 181 2.33 4.53 -20.51
C PRO A 181 3.23 5.19 -19.46
N LEU A 182 3.04 4.83 -18.20
CA LEU A 182 3.85 5.31 -17.10
C LEU A 182 5.22 4.64 -17.09
N ARG A 183 6.22 5.34 -16.53
CA ARG A 183 7.59 4.84 -16.38
C ARG A 183 7.82 4.05 -15.09
N VAL A 184 6.81 3.98 -14.21
CA VAL A 184 6.94 3.34 -12.90
C VAL A 184 7.31 1.86 -13.04
N GLN A 185 8.25 1.44 -12.20
CA GLN A 185 8.73 0.07 -12.11
C GLN A 185 8.59 -0.47 -10.69
N HIS A 186 8.60 0.42 -9.70
CA HIS A 186 8.62 0.06 -8.29
C HIS A 186 7.56 0.88 -7.55
N VAL A 187 6.46 0.25 -7.17
CA VAL A 187 5.28 0.93 -6.62
C VAL A 187 4.85 0.31 -5.30
N ASP A 188 4.81 1.12 -4.25
CA ASP A 188 4.19 0.78 -2.96
C ASP A 188 2.96 1.66 -2.73
N LEU A 189 1.78 1.03 -2.80
CA LEU A 189 0.48 1.62 -2.46
C LEU A 189 -0.15 0.90 -1.25
N SER A 190 0.66 0.22 -0.43
CA SER A 190 0.17 -0.58 0.69
C SER A 190 -0.68 0.26 1.65
N ASN A 191 -1.84 -0.26 2.02
CA ASN A 191 -2.76 0.31 2.98
C ASN A 191 -3.24 1.75 2.64
N CYS A 192 -3.25 2.11 1.36
CA CYS A 192 -3.81 3.37 0.89
C CYS A 192 -5.34 3.41 0.99
N THR A 193 -5.89 4.61 1.17
CA THR A 193 -7.31 4.88 0.90
C THR A 193 -7.43 5.34 -0.55
N ILE A 194 -7.75 4.42 -1.46
CA ILE A 194 -7.93 4.67 -2.90
C ILE A 194 -9.16 3.91 -3.40
N SER A 195 -9.96 4.51 -4.29
CA SER A 195 -11.09 3.78 -4.89
C SER A 195 -10.59 2.78 -5.92
N VAL A 196 -11.29 1.64 -6.07
CA VAL A 196 -10.96 0.60 -7.05
C VAL A 196 -10.85 1.17 -8.47
N VAL A 197 -11.76 2.08 -8.85
CA VAL A 197 -11.74 2.77 -10.15
C VAL A 197 -10.49 3.62 -10.33
N ALA A 198 -10.06 4.35 -9.29
CA ALA A 198 -8.84 5.15 -9.35
C ALA A 198 -7.59 4.25 -9.43
N LEU A 199 -7.58 3.13 -8.70
CA LEU A 199 -6.50 2.15 -8.77
C LEU A 199 -6.41 1.50 -10.16
N GLN A 200 -7.53 1.09 -10.73
CA GLN A 200 -7.62 0.56 -12.09
C GLN A 200 -7.10 1.58 -13.13
N ASP A 201 -7.48 2.85 -13.00
CA ASP A 201 -6.98 3.93 -13.88
C ASP A 201 -5.45 4.02 -13.82
N ILE A 202 -4.84 4.00 -12.62
CA ILE A 202 -3.36 3.97 -12.48
C ILE A 202 -2.76 2.70 -13.09
N MET A 203 -3.28 1.52 -12.73
CA MET A 203 -2.72 0.23 -13.17
C MET A 203 -2.84 0.04 -14.69
N SER A 204 -3.90 0.54 -15.32
CA SER A 204 -4.09 0.44 -16.78
C SER A 204 -3.00 1.16 -17.60
N HIS A 205 -2.30 2.12 -16.99
CA HIS A 205 -1.17 2.82 -17.61
C HIS A 205 0.19 2.20 -17.24
N CYS A 206 0.23 1.16 -16.40
CA CYS A 206 1.45 0.52 -15.93
C CYS A 206 1.75 -0.77 -16.73
N CYS A 207 2.80 -0.76 -17.53
CA CYS A 207 3.26 -1.92 -18.32
C CYS A 207 4.75 -2.27 -18.13
N ARG A 208 5.39 -1.69 -17.11
CA ARG A 208 6.82 -1.83 -16.82
C ARG A 208 7.12 -2.19 -15.36
N LEU A 209 6.11 -2.58 -14.60
CA LEU A 209 6.27 -2.91 -13.19
C LEU A 209 7.20 -4.12 -13.02
N GLN A 210 8.11 -3.98 -12.07
CA GLN A 210 9.00 -5.04 -11.59
C GLN A 210 8.70 -5.39 -10.14
N ASN A 211 8.41 -4.40 -9.30
CA ASN A 211 8.04 -4.62 -7.91
C ASN A 211 6.75 -3.84 -7.59
N LEU A 212 5.72 -4.54 -7.13
CA LEU A 212 4.43 -3.97 -6.79
C LEU A 212 3.96 -4.48 -5.44
N THR A 213 3.47 -3.57 -4.59
CA THR A 213 2.64 -3.95 -3.46
C THR A 213 1.35 -3.13 -3.41
N LEU A 214 0.25 -3.85 -3.26
CA LEU A 214 -1.11 -3.34 -3.09
C LEU A 214 -1.72 -3.85 -1.78
N GLU A 215 -0.88 -4.24 -0.83
CA GLU A 215 -1.30 -4.86 0.44
C GLU A 215 -2.44 -4.09 1.11
N GLY A 216 -3.48 -4.82 1.54
CA GLY A 216 -4.63 -4.28 2.25
C GLY A 216 -5.63 -3.50 1.39
N LEU A 217 -5.51 -3.55 0.05
CA LEU A 217 -6.44 -2.87 -0.85
C LEU A 217 -7.54 -3.80 -1.39
N ALA A 218 -8.75 -3.27 -1.53
CA ALA A 218 -9.77 -3.88 -2.37
C ALA A 218 -9.41 -3.68 -3.86
N LEU A 219 -9.51 -4.74 -4.64
CA LEU A 219 -9.16 -4.79 -6.07
C LEU A 219 -10.39 -5.10 -6.92
N SER A 220 -10.16 -5.49 -8.17
CA SER A 220 -11.13 -6.07 -9.10
C SER A 220 -10.40 -6.94 -10.12
N ASP A 221 -11.14 -7.75 -10.87
CA ASP A 221 -10.58 -8.52 -11.99
C ASP A 221 -9.89 -7.63 -13.03
N ASP A 222 -10.38 -6.41 -13.25
CA ASP A 222 -9.74 -5.47 -14.17
C ASP A 222 -8.42 -4.93 -13.65
N VAL A 223 -8.29 -4.74 -12.32
CA VAL A 223 -7.02 -4.39 -11.70
C VAL A 223 -6.02 -5.52 -11.88
N ILE A 224 -6.43 -6.77 -11.62
CA ILE A 224 -5.56 -7.95 -11.80
C ILE A 224 -5.16 -8.13 -13.27
N ARG A 225 -6.07 -7.93 -14.22
CA ARG A 225 -5.77 -7.98 -15.66
C ARG A 225 -4.83 -6.85 -16.11
N SER A 226 -4.90 -5.69 -15.45
CA SER A 226 -3.94 -4.60 -15.69
C SER A 226 -2.55 -4.98 -15.16
N ILE A 227 -2.48 -5.62 -13.99
CA ILE A 227 -1.21 -6.15 -13.43
C ILE A 227 -0.63 -7.22 -14.37
N SER A 228 -1.46 -8.10 -14.94
CA SER A 228 -1.01 -9.19 -15.83
C SER A 228 -0.29 -8.72 -17.10
N GLN A 229 -0.43 -7.44 -17.49
CA GLN A 229 0.30 -6.84 -18.61
C GLN A 229 1.79 -6.56 -18.28
N ASN A 230 2.21 -6.75 -17.03
CA ASN A 230 3.57 -6.49 -16.57
C ASN A 230 4.40 -7.78 -16.61
N PHE A 231 4.81 -8.22 -17.80
CA PHE A 231 5.59 -9.45 -18.00
C PHE A 231 6.96 -9.47 -17.31
N GLN A 232 7.45 -8.29 -16.87
CA GLN A 232 8.71 -8.11 -16.17
C GLN A 232 8.56 -8.05 -14.64
N LEU A 233 7.37 -8.38 -14.12
CA LEU A 233 7.09 -8.36 -12.68
C LEU A 233 7.90 -9.44 -11.96
N ILE A 234 8.68 -9.03 -10.96
CA ILE A 234 9.59 -9.86 -10.16
C ILE A 234 9.01 -10.07 -8.76
N ARG A 235 8.46 -9.01 -8.14
CA ARG A 235 7.89 -9.06 -6.79
C ARG A 235 6.47 -8.53 -6.78
N LEU A 236 5.56 -9.32 -6.22
CA LEU A 236 4.16 -8.95 -6.05
C LEU A 236 3.69 -9.26 -4.63
N ASN A 237 3.18 -8.25 -3.94
CA ASN A 237 2.56 -8.41 -2.63
C ASN A 237 1.11 -7.88 -2.64
N LEU A 238 0.18 -8.83 -2.62
CA LEU A 238 -1.27 -8.63 -2.52
C LEU A 238 -1.80 -9.08 -1.14
N CYS A 239 -0.95 -9.15 -0.12
CA CYS A 239 -1.36 -9.55 1.23
C CYS A 239 -2.61 -8.77 1.68
N GLY A 240 -3.64 -9.46 2.16
CA GLY A 240 -4.86 -8.82 2.64
C GLY A 240 -5.72 -8.14 1.57
N CYS A 241 -5.45 -8.38 0.28
CA CYS A 241 -6.30 -7.88 -0.80
C CYS A 241 -7.59 -8.67 -0.93
N SER A 242 -8.59 -8.07 -1.59
CA SER A 242 -9.90 -8.69 -1.83
C SER A 242 -10.52 -8.30 -3.16
N GLY A 243 -11.61 -8.97 -3.56
CA GLY A 243 -12.48 -8.51 -4.65
C GLY A 243 -12.09 -8.93 -6.07
N PHE A 244 -11.26 -9.96 -6.22
CA PHE A 244 -10.91 -10.54 -7.52
C PHE A 244 -11.13 -12.05 -7.54
N SER A 245 -11.40 -12.61 -8.71
CA SER A 245 -11.75 -14.01 -8.93
C SER A 245 -10.54 -14.94 -9.08
N ALA A 246 -10.76 -16.23 -8.89
CA ALA A 246 -9.74 -17.26 -9.10
C ALA A 246 -9.28 -17.31 -10.56
N GLU A 247 -10.16 -17.01 -11.52
CA GLU A 247 -9.81 -17.01 -12.95
C GLU A 247 -8.90 -15.84 -13.31
N SER A 248 -9.16 -14.64 -12.79
CA SER A 248 -8.28 -13.49 -13.03
C SER A 248 -6.89 -13.69 -12.38
N LEU A 249 -6.85 -14.29 -11.19
CA LEU A 249 -5.60 -14.69 -10.54
C LEU A 249 -4.81 -15.69 -11.41
N LYS A 250 -5.46 -16.74 -11.89
CA LYS A 250 -4.86 -17.74 -12.78
C LYS A 250 -4.30 -17.12 -14.05
N GLU A 251 -5.07 -16.23 -14.71
CA GLU A 251 -4.61 -15.51 -15.90
C GLU A 251 -3.34 -14.69 -15.61
N MET A 252 -3.34 -13.95 -14.49
CA MET A 252 -2.20 -13.14 -14.07
C MET A 252 -0.95 -13.99 -13.81
N LEU A 253 -1.09 -15.10 -13.07
CA LEU A 253 0.03 -16.00 -12.77
C LEU A 253 0.61 -16.64 -14.05
N GLY A 254 -0.23 -16.95 -15.03
CA GLY A 254 0.20 -17.45 -16.33
C GLY A 254 0.99 -16.43 -17.16
N ASN A 255 0.66 -15.13 -17.05
CA ASN A 255 1.32 -14.07 -17.81
C ASN A 255 2.61 -13.56 -17.15
N CYS A 256 2.65 -13.46 -15.81
CA CYS A 256 3.79 -12.93 -15.06
C CYS A 256 4.94 -13.95 -14.91
N SER A 257 5.49 -14.42 -16.04
CA SER A 257 6.48 -15.50 -16.12
C SER A 257 7.85 -15.24 -15.45
N ARG A 258 8.13 -14.00 -15.03
CA ARG A 258 9.35 -13.61 -14.31
C ARG A 258 9.17 -13.45 -12.79
N LEU A 259 8.00 -13.76 -12.27
CA LEU A 259 7.69 -13.54 -10.86
C LEU A 259 8.53 -14.46 -9.97
N GLU A 260 9.29 -13.88 -9.04
CA GLU A 260 10.19 -14.58 -8.13
C GLU A 260 9.65 -14.59 -6.70
N GLU A 261 9.07 -13.47 -6.26
CA GLU A 261 8.51 -13.31 -4.91
C GLU A 261 7.02 -12.97 -4.98
N LEU A 262 6.19 -13.81 -4.38
CA LEU A 262 4.74 -13.65 -4.36
C LEU A 262 4.18 -13.79 -2.95
N ASN A 263 3.46 -12.76 -2.52
CA ASN A 263 2.71 -12.79 -1.28
C ASN A 263 1.22 -12.59 -1.56
N LEU A 264 0.44 -13.65 -1.36
CA LEU A 264 -1.02 -13.67 -1.49
C LEU A 264 -1.71 -13.84 -0.12
N SER A 265 -0.97 -13.83 0.97
CA SER A 265 -1.48 -14.19 2.30
C SER A 265 -2.67 -13.34 2.74
N TRP A 266 -3.56 -13.94 3.54
CA TRP A 266 -4.69 -13.24 4.18
C TRP A 266 -5.67 -12.55 3.22
N CYS A 267 -5.71 -12.93 1.94
CA CYS A 267 -6.80 -12.54 1.03
C CYS A 267 -8.11 -13.27 1.36
N ASP A 268 -9.24 -12.78 0.83
CA ASP A 268 -10.58 -13.38 0.92
C ASP A 268 -10.75 -14.60 0.00
N PHE A 269 -9.72 -15.44 -0.09
CA PHE A 269 -9.62 -16.55 -1.03
C PHE A 269 -10.46 -17.75 -0.62
N THR A 270 -11.21 -18.28 -1.60
CA THR A 270 -11.84 -19.61 -1.56
C THR A 270 -10.86 -20.72 -1.96
N SER A 271 -11.26 -21.99 -1.87
CA SER A 271 -10.48 -23.14 -2.34
C SER A 271 -10.07 -23.02 -3.81
N GLU A 272 -10.92 -22.43 -4.66
CA GLU A 272 -10.62 -22.26 -6.08
C GLU A 272 -9.49 -21.25 -6.32
N HIS A 273 -9.39 -20.21 -5.48
CA HIS A 273 -8.26 -19.27 -5.53
C HIS A 273 -6.97 -19.94 -5.09
N VAL A 274 -7.02 -20.76 -4.04
CA VAL A 274 -5.86 -21.52 -3.57
C VAL A 274 -5.36 -22.48 -4.65
N LYS A 275 -6.26 -23.24 -5.29
CA LYS A 275 -5.91 -24.11 -6.43
C LYS A 275 -5.29 -23.34 -7.58
N ALA A 276 -5.88 -22.20 -7.96
CA ALA A 276 -5.30 -21.33 -8.99
C ALA A 276 -3.87 -20.89 -8.60
N ALA A 277 -3.68 -20.49 -7.33
CA ALA A 277 -2.41 -20.06 -6.78
C ALA A 277 -1.38 -21.18 -6.59
N THR A 278 -1.75 -22.46 -6.56
CA THR A 278 -0.79 -23.57 -6.44
C THR A 278 -0.49 -24.26 -7.76
N GLN A 279 -1.44 -24.25 -8.71
CA GLN A 279 -1.33 -24.94 -10.01
C GLN A 279 -0.77 -24.06 -11.14
N HIS A 280 -0.87 -22.73 -11.04
CA HIS A 280 -0.53 -21.81 -12.13
C HIS A 280 0.63 -20.87 -11.81
N LEU A 281 1.37 -21.10 -10.73
CA LEU A 281 2.54 -20.31 -10.42
C LEU A 281 3.60 -20.42 -11.53
N PRO A 282 4.28 -19.31 -11.86
CA PRO A 282 5.38 -19.36 -12.80
C PRO A 282 6.57 -20.10 -12.18
N LYS A 283 7.29 -20.87 -13.01
CA LYS A 283 8.46 -21.67 -12.60
C LYS A 283 9.63 -20.84 -12.02
N SER A 284 9.61 -19.54 -12.22
CA SER A 284 10.56 -18.58 -11.63
C SER A 284 10.32 -18.33 -10.14
N THR A 285 9.15 -18.72 -9.60
CA THR A 285 8.78 -18.45 -8.21
C THR A 285 9.74 -19.17 -7.25
N THR A 286 10.39 -18.40 -6.38
CA THR A 286 11.30 -18.91 -5.35
C THR A 286 10.81 -18.60 -3.94
N GLN A 287 10.02 -17.55 -3.77
CA GLN A 287 9.48 -17.16 -2.47
C GLN A 287 7.96 -16.99 -2.54
N LEU A 288 7.25 -17.78 -1.74
CA LEU A 288 5.79 -17.81 -1.74
C LEU A 288 5.23 -17.69 -0.32
N ASN A 289 4.23 -16.81 -0.17
CA ASN A 289 3.41 -16.75 1.04
C ASN A 289 1.93 -17.01 0.70
N LEU A 290 1.42 -18.14 1.18
CA LEU A 290 0.02 -18.58 1.10
C LEU A 290 -0.58 -18.79 2.51
N SER A 291 -0.14 -18.00 3.49
CA SER A 291 -0.68 -18.08 4.85
C SER A 291 -2.10 -17.50 4.98
N GLY A 292 -2.84 -17.98 5.98
CA GLY A 292 -4.12 -17.39 6.40
C GLY A 292 -5.40 -18.05 5.87
N TYR A 293 -5.29 -19.09 5.02
CA TYR A 293 -6.46 -19.70 4.36
C TYR A 293 -7.14 -20.83 5.14
N ARG A 294 -6.59 -21.24 6.28
CA ARG A 294 -7.21 -22.19 7.21
C ARG A 294 -7.72 -23.46 6.52
N GLN A 295 -9.05 -23.59 6.35
CA GLN A 295 -9.71 -24.76 5.76
C GLN A 295 -9.63 -24.83 4.24
N ASN A 296 -9.30 -23.73 3.56
CA ASN A 296 -9.29 -23.64 2.11
C ASN A 296 -7.99 -24.15 1.47
N LEU A 297 -6.93 -24.36 2.27
CA LEU A 297 -5.65 -24.92 1.82
C LEU A 297 -5.46 -26.30 2.43
N ASN A 298 -5.36 -27.31 1.57
CA ASN A 298 -5.25 -28.72 1.96
C ASN A 298 -3.97 -29.37 1.39
N ILE A 299 -3.78 -30.65 1.70
CA ILE A 299 -2.58 -31.40 1.29
C ILE A 299 -2.45 -31.58 -0.23
N SER A 300 -3.55 -31.67 -0.97
CA SER A 300 -3.49 -31.78 -2.44
C SER A 300 -3.02 -30.49 -3.10
N ASP A 301 -3.28 -29.34 -2.47
CA ASP A 301 -2.74 -28.06 -2.92
C ASP A 301 -1.21 -27.99 -2.71
N ILE A 302 -0.70 -28.60 -1.61
CA ILE A 302 0.75 -28.71 -1.37
C ILE A 302 1.41 -29.60 -2.43
N GLN A 303 0.79 -30.72 -2.76
CA GLN A 303 1.27 -31.60 -3.82
C GLN A 303 1.38 -30.83 -5.15
N ALA A 304 0.29 -30.16 -5.56
CA ALA A 304 0.27 -29.37 -6.79
C ALA A 304 1.32 -28.24 -6.79
N LEU A 305 1.53 -27.60 -5.64
CA LEU A 305 2.54 -26.55 -5.46
C LEU A 305 3.96 -27.08 -5.71
N VAL A 306 4.29 -28.24 -5.13
CA VAL A 306 5.62 -28.85 -5.25
C VAL A 306 5.89 -29.30 -6.69
N GLU A 307 4.88 -29.85 -7.37
CA GLU A 307 4.96 -30.21 -8.79
C GLU A 307 5.17 -28.98 -9.68
N SER A 308 4.52 -27.86 -9.36
CA SER A 308 4.57 -26.63 -10.16
C SER A 308 5.85 -25.81 -9.94
N CYS A 309 6.33 -25.74 -8.70
CA CYS A 309 7.42 -24.86 -8.27
C CYS A 309 8.50 -25.58 -7.44
N PRO A 310 9.30 -26.47 -8.04
CA PRO A 310 10.34 -27.22 -7.31
C PRO A 310 11.53 -26.37 -6.84
N ARG A 311 11.62 -25.10 -7.27
CA ARG A 311 12.72 -24.17 -6.94
C ARG A 311 12.44 -23.28 -5.73
N LEU A 312 11.35 -23.52 -5.00
CA LEU A 312 11.01 -22.74 -3.81
C LEU A 312 12.14 -22.79 -2.78
N THR A 313 12.57 -21.61 -2.34
CA THR A 313 13.52 -21.39 -1.25
C THR A 313 12.83 -20.92 0.02
N ASN A 314 11.74 -20.16 -0.11
CA ASN A 314 10.97 -19.64 1.01
C ASN A 314 9.49 -19.97 0.82
N LEU A 315 8.92 -20.69 1.79
CA LEU A 315 7.53 -21.09 1.78
C LEU A 315 6.88 -20.77 3.12
N ASP A 316 5.85 -19.94 3.09
CA ASP A 316 5.05 -19.60 4.27
C ASP A 316 3.61 -20.10 4.08
N LEU A 317 3.26 -21.08 4.89
CA LEU A 317 1.96 -21.75 4.93
C LEU A 317 1.32 -21.60 6.32
N SER A 318 1.71 -20.57 7.08
CA SER A 318 1.16 -20.32 8.41
C SER A 318 -0.37 -20.23 8.40
N ASP A 319 -1.02 -20.58 9.50
CA ASP A 319 -2.48 -20.57 9.65
C ASP A 319 -3.21 -21.48 8.66
N SER A 320 -2.56 -22.55 8.19
CA SER A 320 -3.17 -23.60 7.35
C SER A 320 -3.61 -24.77 8.24
N VAL A 321 -4.80 -24.65 8.83
CA VAL A 321 -5.25 -25.57 9.89
C VAL A 321 -5.51 -27.00 9.39
N MET A 322 -5.67 -27.22 8.09
CA MET A 322 -5.88 -28.56 7.51
C MET A 322 -4.58 -29.31 7.22
N LEU A 323 -3.42 -28.68 7.42
CA LEU A 323 -2.13 -29.35 7.22
C LEU A 323 -1.79 -30.19 8.45
N THR A 324 -1.54 -31.48 8.20
CA THR A 324 -1.00 -32.45 9.17
C THR A 324 0.47 -32.74 8.84
N SER A 325 1.14 -33.58 9.63
CA SER A 325 2.50 -34.05 9.31
C SER A 325 2.60 -34.84 8.00
N ASP A 326 1.48 -35.22 7.39
CA ASP A 326 1.46 -35.95 6.12
C ASP A 326 1.94 -35.10 4.95
N CYS A 327 2.02 -33.77 5.11
CA CYS A 327 2.56 -32.89 4.08
C CYS A 327 4.10 -32.89 3.99
N PHE A 328 4.81 -33.42 5.00
CA PHE A 328 6.28 -33.33 5.07
C PHE A 328 7.01 -34.02 3.91
N PRO A 329 6.60 -35.19 3.41
CA PRO A 329 7.21 -35.81 2.23
C PRO A 329 7.16 -34.95 0.97
N TYR A 330 6.21 -34.01 0.87
CA TYR A 330 6.18 -33.05 -0.25
C TYR A 330 7.23 -31.95 -0.06
N PHE A 331 7.45 -31.47 1.17
CA PHE A 331 8.50 -30.49 1.45
C PHE A 331 9.90 -31.06 1.24
N GLU A 332 10.10 -32.36 1.48
CA GLU A 332 11.37 -33.05 1.19
C GLU A 332 11.72 -33.06 -0.31
N GLN A 333 10.73 -32.92 -1.20
CA GLN A 333 10.95 -32.81 -2.66
C GLN A 333 11.40 -31.40 -3.09
N LEU A 334 11.29 -30.40 -2.22
CA LEU A 334 11.77 -29.04 -2.48
C LEU A 334 13.26 -28.94 -2.12
N PHE A 335 14.12 -29.42 -3.01
CA PHE A 335 15.58 -29.52 -2.81
C PHE A 335 16.31 -28.17 -2.60
N HIS A 336 15.61 -27.05 -2.76
CA HIS A 336 16.15 -25.71 -2.55
C HIS A 336 15.53 -25.00 -1.34
N LEU A 337 14.61 -25.65 -0.61
CA LEU A 337 13.86 -25.04 0.49
C LEU A 337 14.79 -24.70 1.65
N GLN A 338 14.83 -23.42 2.01
CA GLN A 338 15.68 -22.88 3.09
C GLN A 338 14.86 -22.30 4.23
N HIS A 339 13.67 -21.79 3.96
CA HIS A 339 12.85 -21.09 4.93
C HIS A 339 11.42 -21.62 4.87
N LEU A 340 10.97 -22.29 5.93
CA LEU A 340 9.63 -22.83 6.04
C LEU A 340 8.90 -22.21 7.23
N SER A 341 7.65 -21.80 7.02
CA SER A 341 6.76 -21.38 8.11
C SER A 341 5.47 -22.19 8.10
N LEU A 342 5.21 -22.83 9.24
CA LEU A 342 4.03 -23.64 9.57
C LEU A 342 3.40 -23.15 10.89
N SER A 343 3.57 -21.86 11.19
CA SER A 343 3.05 -21.27 12.42
C SER A 343 1.54 -21.42 12.46
N ARG A 344 0.97 -21.79 13.62
CA ARG A 344 -0.46 -21.98 13.84
C ARG A 344 -1.12 -23.05 12.93
N CYS A 345 -0.34 -23.99 12.39
CA CYS A 345 -0.86 -25.21 11.77
C CYS A 345 -1.20 -26.24 12.87
N TYR A 346 -2.29 -26.02 13.59
CA TYR A 346 -2.61 -26.72 14.85
C TYR A 346 -2.78 -28.24 14.74
N GLN A 347 -3.00 -28.79 13.54
CA GLN A 347 -3.09 -30.24 13.33
C GLN A 347 -1.73 -30.93 13.19
N ILE A 348 -0.62 -30.19 13.21
CA ILE A 348 0.73 -30.75 13.18
C ILE A 348 1.17 -31.09 14.61
N PRO A 349 1.40 -32.37 14.95
CA PRO A 349 1.90 -32.73 16.27
C PRO A 349 3.34 -32.21 16.47
N PRO A 350 3.68 -31.58 17.61
CA PRO A 350 5.03 -31.03 17.84
C PRO A 350 6.16 -32.04 17.68
N ALA A 351 5.93 -33.30 18.11
CA ALA A 351 6.89 -34.38 17.96
C ALA A 351 7.21 -34.73 16.50
N ALA A 352 6.28 -34.48 15.57
CA ALA A 352 6.51 -34.75 14.15
C ALA A 352 7.49 -33.75 13.52
N LEU A 353 7.63 -32.54 14.07
CA LEU A 353 8.47 -31.46 13.53
C LEU A 353 9.95 -31.86 13.40
N VAL A 354 10.41 -32.82 14.19
CA VAL A 354 11.76 -33.40 14.08
C VAL A 354 12.03 -33.96 12.68
N LYS A 355 11.00 -34.49 11.99
CA LYS A 355 11.13 -35.01 10.62
C LYS A 355 11.51 -33.94 9.61
N LEU A 356 11.20 -32.66 9.85
CA LEU A 356 11.60 -31.56 8.97
C LEU A 356 13.12 -31.35 8.96
N GLY A 357 13.86 -31.93 9.93
CA GLY A 357 15.32 -32.01 9.91
C GLY A 357 15.88 -32.87 8.77
N ASN A 358 15.06 -33.68 8.10
CA ASN A 358 15.46 -34.44 6.92
C ASN A 358 15.68 -33.54 5.69
N ILE A 359 15.21 -32.29 5.71
CA ILE A 359 15.36 -31.34 4.60
C ILE A 359 16.74 -30.68 4.72
N PRO A 360 17.76 -31.12 3.94
CA PRO A 360 19.16 -30.76 4.20
C PRO A 360 19.46 -29.28 3.97
N THR A 361 18.65 -28.61 3.14
CA THR A 361 18.80 -27.19 2.83
C THR A 361 18.09 -26.27 3.81
N LEU A 362 17.26 -26.81 4.72
CA LEU A 362 16.43 -26.00 5.60
C LEU A 362 17.28 -25.26 6.63
N LYS A 363 17.18 -23.93 6.64
CA LYS A 363 17.94 -23.02 7.51
C LYS A 363 17.09 -22.42 8.61
N THR A 364 15.82 -22.16 8.34
CA THR A 364 14.91 -21.56 9.33
C THR A 364 13.55 -22.22 9.31
N LEU A 365 12.99 -22.43 10.51
CA LEU A 365 11.65 -22.98 10.71
C LEU A 365 10.85 -22.08 11.65
N ASN A 366 9.70 -21.60 11.21
CA ASN A 366 8.76 -20.85 12.04
C ASN A 366 7.53 -21.72 12.34
N VAL A 367 7.32 -22.02 13.62
CA VAL A 367 6.29 -22.91 14.16
C VAL A 367 5.65 -22.27 15.41
N PHE A 368 5.41 -20.96 15.35
CA PHE A 368 4.77 -20.23 16.44
C PHE A 368 3.36 -20.78 16.72
N GLY A 369 2.99 -20.90 17.99
CA GLY A 369 1.65 -21.32 18.40
C GLY A 369 1.34 -22.82 18.30
N ILE A 370 2.25 -23.64 17.76
CA ILE A 370 2.09 -25.10 17.75
C ILE A 370 3.04 -25.81 18.73
N VAL A 371 4.20 -25.21 19.03
CA VAL A 371 5.17 -25.76 20.00
C VAL A 371 5.03 -25.06 21.35
N PRO A 372 4.74 -25.79 22.45
CA PRO A 372 4.78 -25.23 23.81
C PRO A 372 6.19 -24.77 24.19
N ASP A 373 6.31 -23.72 25.01
CA ASP A 373 7.60 -23.16 25.43
C ASP A 373 8.50 -24.19 26.13
N SER A 374 7.93 -25.18 26.81
CA SER A 374 8.67 -26.28 27.44
C SER A 374 9.33 -27.24 26.44
N TYR A 375 8.78 -27.38 25.23
CA TYR A 375 9.32 -28.28 24.20
C TYR A 375 10.26 -27.56 23.23
N LEU A 376 10.18 -26.24 23.14
CA LEU A 376 10.96 -25.45 22.19
C LEU A 376 12.50 -25.60 22.35
N PRO A 377 13.08 -25.63 23.56
CA PRO A 377 14.51 -25.90 23.74
C PRO A 377 14.92 -27.26 23.19
N LEU A 378 14.17 -28.31 23.51
CA LEU A 378 14.42 -29.67 23.04
C LEU A 378 14.36 -29.76 21.51
N LEU A 379 13.39 -29.10 20.87
CA LEU A 379 13.29 -29.06 19.42
C LEU A 379 14.51 -28.36 18.77
N LYS A 380 14.99 -27.28 19.37
CA LYS A 380 16.20 -26.56 18.92
C LYS A 380 17.46 -27.41 19.10
N GLU A 381 17.58 -28.16 20.19
CA GLU A 381 18.68 -29.09 20.42
C GLU A 381 18.66 -30.28 19.44
N THR A 382 17.46 -30.77 19.10
CA THR A 382 17.28 -31.87 18.15
C THR A 382 17.60 -31.44 16.71
N LEU A 383 17.36 -30.17 16.38
CA LEU A 383 17.56 -29.60 15.05
C LEU A 383 18.56 -28.43 15.07
N PRO A 384 19.83 -28.65 15.45
CA PRO A 384 20.79 -27.57 15.73
C PRO A 384 21.20 -26.77 14.49
N HIS A 385 21.02 -27.34 13.29
CA HIS A 385 21.30 -26.67 12.02
C HIS A 385 20.15 -25.76 11.56
N ILE A 386 18.96 -25.86 12.18
CA ILE A 386 17.77 -25.08 11.83
C ILE A 386 17.54 -24.01 12.90
N LYS A 387 17.42 -22.76 12.46
CA LYS A 387 17.03 -21.65 13.34
C LYS A 387 15.52 -21.61 13.51
N ILE A 388 15.04 -21.88 14.73
CA ILE A 388 13.60 -22.00 15.03
C ILE A 388 13.03 -20.73 15.67
N ASN A 389 11.89 -20.24 15.14
CA ASN A 389 11.10 -19.14 15.68
C ASN A 389 11.89 -17.82 15.84
N LEU A 390 12.69 -17.44 14.84
CA LEU A 390 13.45 -16.18 14.87
C LEU A 390 12.69 -14.97 14.31
N SER A 391 11.77 -15.19 13.37
CA SER A 391 11.14 -14.11 12.61
C SER A 391 9.63 -14.20 12.73
N HIS A 392 9.03 -13.24 13.45
CA HIS A 392 7.57 -13.11 13.54
C HIS A 392 6.91 -12.62 12.25
N PHE A 393 7.66 -11.94 11.39
CA PHE A 393 7.14 -11.30 10.19
C PHE A 393 7.76 -11.90 8.93
N THR A 394 6.94 -12.03 7.88
CA THR A 394 7.38 -12.43 6.55
C THR A 394 8.11 -11.27 5.84
N ALA A 395 9.18 -11.59 5.11
CA ALA A 395 9.88 -10.65 4.24
C ALA A 395 9.38 -10.72 2.78
N ILE A 396 8.61 -11.77 2.43
CA ILE A 396 8.25 -12.12 1.06
C ILE A 396 7.43 -11.01 0.41
N GLY A 397 7.95 -10.45 -0.70
CA GLY A 397 7.29 -9.39 -1.47
C GLY A 397 7.19 -8.03 -0.76
N ARG A 398 7.73 -7.88 0.47
CA ARG A 398 7.57 -6.65 1.26
C ARG A 398 8.41 -5.51 0.67
N PRO A 399 7.86 -4.28 0.59
CA PRO A 399 8.59 -3.11 0.06
C PRO A 399 9.73 -2.68 0.96
N THR A 400 9.63 -2.89 2.27
CA THR A 400 10.65 -2.47 3.25
C THR A 400 10.91 -3.56 4.28
N LEU A 401 12.18 -3.76 4.61
CA LEU A 401 12.61 -4.65 5.69
C LEU A 401 13.17 -3.78 6.82
N GLY A 402 12.36 -3.61 7.87
CA GLY A 402 12.70 -2.79 9.05
C GLY A 402 12.57 -1.27 8.86
N ASN A 403 13.10 -0.52 9.83
CA ASN A 403 12.92 0.93 9.91
C ASN A 403 13.97 1.69 9.07
N LYS A 404 13.95 1.48 7.75
CA LYS A 404 14.80 2.24 6.81
C LYS A 404 14.02 3.43 6.26
N ASN A 405 14.31 4.62 6.76
CA ASN A 405 13.69 5.88 6.32
C ASN A 405 13.83 6.04 4.79
N ARG A 406 12.68 6.20 4.11
CA ARG A 406 12.54 6.50 2.66
C ARG A 406 13.07 5.47 1.67
N ASN A 407 13.33 4.24 2.11
CA ASN A 407 13.74 3.18 1.19
C ASN A 407 12.55 2.32 0.75
N ILE A 408 12.65 1.72 -0.43
CA ILE A 408 11.71 0.73 -0.97
C ILE A 408 12.48 -0.24 -1.87
N TRP A 409 12.44 -1.55 -1.58
CA TRP A 409 13.27 -2.60 -2.20
C TRP A 409 14.75 -2.21 -2.36
N GLY A 410 15.32 -1.58 -1.32
CA GLY A 410 16.71 -1.11 -1.31
C GLY A 410 16.97 0.23 -2.02
N MET A 411 15.98 0.78 -2.73
CA MET A 411 16.08 2.07 -3.42
C MET A 411 15.67 3.23 -2.50
N LYS A 412 16.51 4.25 -2.40
CA LYS A 412 16.21 5.47 -1.63
C LYS A 412 15.37 6.44 -2.47
N CYS A 413 14.26 6.91 -1.91
CA CYS A 413 13.47 7.97 -2.51
C CYS A 413 14.16 9.32 -2.32
N ARG A 414 14.50 10.00 -3.43
CA ARG A 414 15.14 11.31 -3.44
C ARG A 414 14.15 12.38 -3.02
N LEU A 415 13.01 12.44 -3.71
CA LEU A 415 11.96 13.41 -3.44
C LEU A 415 11.10 12.93 -2.29
N ALA A 416 10.86 13.81 -1.33
CA ALA A 416 9.91 13.61 -0.26
C ALA A 416 9.49 14.97 0.30
N PHE A 417 8.28 15.05 0.84
CA PHE A 417 7.94 16.15 1.73
C PHE A 417 8.67 15.92 3.06
N THR A 418 9.73 16.68 3.31
CA THR A 418 10.33 16.77 4.64
C THR A 418 9.27 17.29 5.60
N ASN A 419 8.91 16.52 6.62
CA ASN A 419 8.40 17.15 7.82
C ASN A 419 9.57 17.98 8.34
N SER A 420 9.44 19.30 8.35
CA SER A 420 10.28 20.19 9.13
C SER A 420 10.03 19.89 10.60
N ILE A 421 10.58 18.77 11.08
CA ILE A 421 10.98 18.69 12.48
C ILE A 421 12.40 19.25 12.46
N LEU A 422 12.48 20.58 12.52
CA LEU A 422 13.69 21.23 12.99
C LEU A 422 13.92 20.74 14.42
N HIS A 423 15.18 20.45 14.69
CA HIS A 423 15.74 19.88 15.93
C HIS A 423 15.17 20.47 17.23
#